data_AF-A0A933YIM3-F1
#
_entry.id   AF-A0A933YIM3-F1
#
_cell.length_a   1.000
_cell.length_b   1.000
_cell.length_c   1.000
_cell.angle_alpha   90.00
_cell.angle_beta   90.00
_cell.angle_gamma   90.00
#
_symmetry.space_group_name_H-M   'P 1'
#
loop_
_entity.id
_entity.type
_entity.pdbx_description
1 polymer ?
#
loop_
_entity_poly.entity_id
_entity_poly.type
_entity_poly.pdbx_seq_one_letter_code
_entity_poly.pdbx_strand_id
1 'polypeptide(L)'
;MVPSKDNKFFFLLLAFIIVRAIGADAIGQTHRAGIVVDKNKYARVPLARPLMRGGEIAEIPRRYSLKQFAPTPGNQEEYATSPAWATTYSALTCMTAVLAGVTGRAAIDSLSFSPAFTYLCSRPESDGECQTPISIEDAFDVIQQRGSLSLREFQYECRGRITENDSMRALDRKITGYRKLFEDGTTEKSEPVRKSVASGKAVVVGLYVAASIDDAKELWMPAQEEYTMLTMAQAMTVVAYDDSKYGGSFELMNSWGTGWGNEGFLWITYADFNHFCASAFEMLLDKEVSKTNTVSLRLIQDSNEPIKMANMGGFFRTGEAFPSGTRFRVDLTVEKQCFLFAFATDSTSMIPQQLFPRRNAAGSMLAESDTKISIPGPTALSFSRLDSVTGMDYYCILVSNSPIDGDKLLETFRSATGGFHARLHLLFEQIESLNTRADRMIDLLVTGNETFLPIVIEMRHY
;
A
#
# COMPACT_ATOMS: atom_id res chain seq x y z
N MET A 1 -93.59 -49.41 1.09
CA MET A 1 -93.74 -49.75 -0.34
C MET A 1 -92.53 -49.21 -1.07
N VAL A 2 -91.76 -50.14 -1.65
CA VAL A 2 -90.92 -50.07 -2.86
C VAL A 2 -89.92 -48.91 -3.06
N PRO A 3 -88.63 -49.23 -3.27
CA PRO A 3 -87.52 -48.32 -3.63
C PRO A 3 -87.25 -48.29 -5.17
N SER A 4 -86.47 -47.33 -5.68
CA SER A 4 -85.67 -47.50 -6.91
C SER A 4 -84.46 -46.56 -6.89
N LYS A 5 -83.21 -47.04 -6.93
CA LYS A 5 -82.45 -47.70 -8.02
C LYS A 5 -82.06 -46.78 -9.19
N ASP A 6 -80.75 -46.53 -9.22
CA ASP A 6 -79.82 -46.71 -10.32
C ASP A 6 -79.61 -45.63 -11.40
N ASN A 7 -78.31 -45.34 -11.55
CA ASN A 7 -77.53 -45.01 -12.75
C ASN A 7 -77.58 -43.59 -13.30
N LYS A 8 -76.45 -42.90 -13.13
CA LYS A 8 -75.62 -42.42 -14.26
C LYS A 8 -74.16 -42.25 -13.84
N PHE A 9 -73.34 -43.21 -14.28
CA PHE A 9 -71.90 -43.09 -14.47
C PHE A 9 -71.58 -41.82 -15.28
N PHE A 10 -70.68 -40.95 -14.80
CA PHE A 10 -69.67 -40.28 -15.65
C PHE A 10 -68.56 -39.62 -14.82
N PHE A 11 -67.36 -40.20 -14.94
CA PHE A 11 -66.02 -39.60 -15.00
C PHE A 11 -65.27 -39.05 -13.76
N LEU A 12 -64.05 -39.60 -13.65
CA LEU A 12 -62.78 -39.03 -13.21
C LEU A 12 -62.40 -39.05 -11.72
N LEU A 13 -61.92 -40.23 -11.32
CA LEU A 13 -60.63 -40.49 -10.66
C LEU A 13 -59.80 -39.22 -10.32
N LEU A 14 -59.95 -38.69 -9.10
CA LEU A 14 -58.98 -37.75 -8.55
C LEU A 14 -57.84 -38.55 -7.92
N ALA A 15 -56.77 -38.76 -8.69
CA ALA A 15 -55.52 -39.30 -8.19
C ALA A 15 -54.93 -38.34 -7.16
N PHE A 16 -54.74 -38.86 -5.94
CA PHE A 16 -54.01 -38.21 -4.86
C PHE A 16 -52.52 -38.14 -5.24
N ILE A 17 -52.12 -37.12 -5.98
CA ILE A 17 -50.70 -36.78 -6.15
C ILE A 17 -50.31 -35.93 -4.94
N ILE A 18 -49.80 -36.60 -3.90
CA ILE A 18 -48.98 -35.95 -2.88
C ILE A 18 -47.68 -35.58 -3.59
N VAL A 19 -47.62 -34.36 -4.14
CA VAL A 19 -46.33 -33.74 -4.44
C VAL A 19 -45.68 -33.48 -3.10
N ARG A 20 -44.80 -34.40 -2.66
CA ARG A 20 -43.73 -34.02 -1.74
C ARG A 20 -42.88 -33.01 -2.49
N ALA A 21 -43.16 -31.73 -2.28
CA ALA A 21 -42.17 -30.70 -2.50
C ALA A 21 -41.01 -31.05 -1.56
N ILE A 22 -40.00 -31.71 -2.10
CA ILE A 22 -38.66 -31.64 -1.53
C ILE A 22 -38.34 -30.15 -1.64
N GLY A 23 -38.47 -29.44 -0.52
CA GLY A 23 -37.87 -28.13 -0.41
C GLY A 23 -36.41 -28.33 -0.75
N ALA A 24 -35.97 -27.74 -1.86
CA ALA A 24 -34.57 -27.39 -1.95
C ALA A 24 -34.34 -26.47 -0.76
N ASP A 25 -33.54 -26.91 0.20
CA ASP A 25 -32.94 -26.01 1.16
C ASP A 25 -32.22 -24.96 0.31
N ALA A 26 -32.79 -23.76 0.23
CA ALA A 26 -32.04 -22.62 -0.25
C ALA A 26 -30.87 -22.51 0.75
N ILE A 27 -29.66 -22.78 0.27
CA ILE A 27 -28.43 -22.55 1.04
C ILE A 27 -28.38 -21.04 1.28
N GLY A 28 -28.96 -20.61 2.40
CA GLY A 28 -29.00 -19.22 2.82
C GLY A 28 -27.63 -18.83 3.34
N GLN A 29 -27.14 -17.66 2.94
CA GLN A 29 -25.89 -17.11 3.46
C GLN A 29 -25.99 -16.93 4.97
N THR A 30 -25.04 -17.53 5.68
CA THR A 30 -24.96 -17.45 7.14
C THR A 30 -24.19 -16.23 7.61
N HIS A 31 -23.26 -15.71 6.79
CA HIS A 31 -22.47 -14.53 7.14
C HIS A 31 -22.83 -13.29 6.32
N ARG A 32 -22.82 -12.13 6.99
CA ARG A 32 -23.06 -10.83 6.34
C ARG A 32 -21.81 -10.36 5.62
N ALA A 33 -21.92 -10.13 4.31
CA ALA A 33 -20.97 -9.32 3.55
C ALA A 33 -21.48 -7.88 3.38
N GLY A 34 -20.57 -6.95 3.12
CA GLY A 34 -20.98 -5.60 2.74
C GLY A 34 -19.82 -4.62 2.62
N ILE A 35 -19.57 -4.17 1.39
CA ILE A 35 -18.74 -3.01 1.04
C ILE A 35 -19.42 -2.24 -0.10
N VAL A 36 -19.16 -0.93 -0.19
CA VAL A 36 -19.46 -0.15 -1.39
C VAL A 36 -18.21 -0.12 -2.26
N VAL A 37 -18.26 -0.79 -3.42
CA VAL A 37 -17.18 -0.70 -4.43
C VAL A 37 -17.36 0.58 -5.25
N ASP A 38 -16.73 1.67 -4.79
CA ASP A 38 -16.82 2.98 -5.44
C ASP A 38 -15.63 3.21 -6.39
N LYS A 39 -15.84 2.94 -7.68
CA LYS A 39 -14.82 3.13 -8.73
C LYS A 39 -14.30 4.56 -8.82
N ASN A 40 -15.13 5.57 -8.51
CA ASN A 40 -14.73 6.96 -8.59
C ASN A 40 -13.81 7.35 -7.44
N LYS A 41 -14.09 6.85 -6.22
CA LYS A 41 -13.17 7.00 -5.08
C LYS A 41 -11.87 6.27 -5.37
N TYR A 42 -11.93 5.01 -5.81
CA TYR A 42 -10.76 4.22 -6.13
C TYR A 42 -9.84 4.90 -7.15
N ALA A 43 -10.40 5.47 -8.22
CA ALA A 43 -9.63 6.16 -9.25
C ALA A 43 -8.79 7.34 -8.71
N ARG A 44 -9.28 8.03 -7.66
CA ARG A 44 -8.58 9.17 -7.03
C ARG A 44 -7.47 8.77 -6.06
N VAL A 45 -7.44 7.52 -5.61
CA VAL A 45 -6.40 7.04 -4.70
C VAL A 45 -5.05 6.98 -5.45
N PRO A 46 -3.96 7.50 -4.89
CA PRO A 46 -2.64 7.44 -5.52
C PRO A 46 -2.20 5.99 -5.78
N LEU A 47 -1.68 5.72 -6.99
CA LEU A 47 -1.13 4.41 -7.34
C LEU A 47 0.24 4.19 -6.67
N ALA A 48 0.43 3.04 -6.02
CA ALA A 48 1.71 2.62 -5.50
C ALA A 48 2.70 2.41 -6.65
N ARG A 49 3.81 3.14 -6.64
CA ARG A 49 4.87 2.98 -7.64
C ARG A 49 5.69 1.74 -7.29
N PRO A 50 6.07 0.89 -8.25
CA PRO A 50 6.90 -0.27 -7.98
C PRO A 50 8.26 0.19 -7.45
N LEU A 51 8.47 0.04 -6.15
CA LEU A 51 9.75 0.30 -5.49
C LEU A 51 10.61 -0.97 -5.57
N MET A 52 11.84 -0.83 -6.07
CA MET A 52 12.87 -1.86 -5.95
C MET A 52 13.41 -1.86 -4.51
N ARG A 53 13.49 -3.01 -3.85
CA ARG A 53 14.26 -3.16 -2.59
C ARG A 53 15.60 -3.80 -2.90
N GLY A 54 16.68 -3.24 -2.33
CA GLY A 54 18.00 -3.89 -2.26
C GLY A 54 18.77 -3.95 -3.58
N GLY A 55 20.09 -4.09 -3.52
CA GLY A 55 20.91 -4.36 -4.71
C GLY A 55 20.64 -5.76 -5.24
N GLU A 56 20.79 -5.93 -6.56
CA GLU A 56 20.25 -7.05 -7.35
C GLU A 56 18.73 -6.97 -7.46
N ILE A 57 18.15 -7.54 -8.52
CA ILE A 57 16.71 -7.78 -8.56
C ILE A 57 16.49 -8.73 -7.38
N ALA A 58 16.13 -8.21 -6.20
CA ALA A 58 15.74 -9.06 -5.10
C ALA A 58 14.51 -9.81 -5.61
N GLU A 59 14.72 -11.05 -6.06
CA GLU A 59 13.62 -11.91 -6.45
C GLU A 59 12.63 -11.88 -5.30
N ILE A 60 11.41 -11.43 -5.60
CA ILE A 60 10.31 -11.50 -4.65
C ILE A 60 10.32 -12.94 -4.13
N PRO A 61 10.44 -13.16 -2.81
CA PRO A 61 10.49 -14.51 -2.26
C PRO A 61 9.35 -15.34 -2.84
N ARG A 62 9.53 -16.64 -3.08
CA ARG A 62 8.42 -17.46 -3.60
C ARG A 62 7.25 -17.62 -2.61
N ARG A 63 7.46 -17.21 -1.36
CA ARG A 63 6.45 -17.16 -0.31
C ARG A 63 6.82 -16.11 0.71
N TYR A 64 5.84 -15.43 1.28
CA TYR A 64 6.03 -14.50 2.39
C TYR A 64 4.77 -14.46 3.24
N SER A 65 4.92 -14.40 4.57
CA SER A 65 3.78 -14.39 5.48
C SER A 65 3.94 -13.35 6.59
N LEU A 66 2.89 -12.53 6.73
CA LEU A 66 2.63 -11.64 7.84
C LEU A 66 1.64 -12.23 8.84
N LYS A 67 1.19 -13.49 8.66
CA LYS A 67 0.19 -14.12 9.53
C LYS A 67 0.61 -14.12 11.01
N GLN A 68 1.90 -14.24 11.28
CA GLN A 68 2.47 -14.16 12.64
C GLN A 68 2.29 -12.80 13.33
N PHE A 69 1.98 -11.75 12.56
CA PHE A 69 1.68 -10.39 13.01
C PHE A 69 0.18 -10.06 12.97
N ALA A 70 -0.66 -10.92 12.39
CA ALA A 70 -2.09 -10.69 12.31
C ALA A 70 -2.78 -10.93 13.68
N PRO A 71 -3.80 -10.15 14.05
CA PRO A 71 -4.64 -10.40 15.23
C PRO A 71 -5.61 -11.57 14.99
N THR A 72 -6.19 -12.15 16.05
CA THR A 72 -7.23 -13.20 15.98
C THR A 72 -8.36 -12.76 15.06
N PRO A 73 -8.85 -13.56 14.09
CA PRO A 73 -9.86 -13.05 13.18
C PRO A 73 -11.13 -12.78 13.99
N GLY A 74 -11.52 -11.52 14.01
CA GLY A 74 -12.70 -11.06 14.73
C GLY A 74 -13.97 -11.33 13.93
N ASN A 75 -15.10 -10.96 14.51
CA ASN A 75 -16.42 -11.23 13.94
C ASN A 75 -17.20 -9.93 13.81
N GLN A 76 -17.58 -9.60 12.57
CA GLN A 76 -18.43 -8.45 12.25
C GLN A 76 -19.92 -8.68 12.53
N GLU A 77 -20.28 -9.88 12.99
CA GLU A 77 -21.63 -10.30 13.30
C GLU A 77 -22.57 -10.13 12.10
N GLU A 78 -23.77 -9.63 12.33
CA GLU A 78 -24.78 -9.38 11.30
C GLU A 78 -24.63 -8.00 10.61
N TYR A 79 -23.55 -7.27 10.89
CA TYR A 79 -23.36 -5.88 10.44
C TYR A 79 -22.59 -5.78 9.11
N ALA A 80 -22.89 -4.75 8.33
CA ALA A 80 -22.22 -4.44 7.06
C ALA A 80 -20.93 -3.62 7.26
N THR A 81 -20.03 -4.11 8.13
CA THR A 81 -18.88 -3.33 8.65
C THR A 81 -17.51 -3.84 8.18
N SER A 82 -17.49 -4.78 7.22
CA SER A 82 -16.25 -5.41 6.73
C SER A 82 -15.13 -4.43 6.31
N PRO A 83 -15.39 -3.23 5.73
CA PRO A 83 -14.31 -2.30 5.41
C PRO A 83 -13.52 -1.87 6.63
N ALA A 84 -14.19 -1.57 7.75
CA ALA A 84 -13.56 -1.14 8.99
C ALA A 84 -12.81 -2.30 9.68
N TRP A 85 -13.32 -3.53 9.56
CA TRP A 85 -12.62 -4.71 10.03
C TRP A 85 -11.35 -5.01 9.23
N ALA A 86 -11.39 -4.87 7.90
CA ALA A 86 -10.23 -5.12 7.06
C ALA A 86 -9.17 -4.02 7.21
N THR A 87 -9.57 -2.74 7.24
CA THR A 87 -8.62 -1.62 7.36
C THR A 87 -8.10 -1.45 8.79
N THR A 88 -8.99 -1.30 9.77
CA THR A 88 -8.62 -0.93 11.14
C THR A 88 -8.26 -2.14 11.98
N TYR A 89 -9.17 -3.12 12.09
CA TYR A 89 -8.89 -4.26 12.97
C TYR A 89 -7.77 -5.14 12.42
N SER A 90 -7.82 -5.48 11.13
CA SER A 90 -6.90 -6.46 10.55
C SER A 90 -5.59 -5.81 10.10
N ALA A 91 -5.65 -4.91 9.11
CA ALA A 91 -4.43 -4.35 8.52
C ALA A 91 -3.69 -3.40 9.47
N LEU A 92 -4.35 -2.45 10.14
CA LEU A 92 -3.67 -1.49 11.02
C LEU A 92 -3.03 -2.21 12.22
N THR A 93 -3.74 -3.14 12.87
CA THR A 93 -3.15 -3.96 13.94
C THR A 93 -1.96 -4.78 13.45
N CYS A 94 -2.09 -5.45 12.29
CA CYS A 94 -1.01 -6.24 11.70
C CYS A 94 0.22 -5.38 11.43
N MET A 95 0.02 -4.20 10.84
CA MET A 95 1.11 -3.28 10.53
C MET A 95 1.74 -2.67 11.79
N THR A 96 0.96 -2.35 12.82
CA THR A 96 1.49 -1.93 14.13
C THR A 96 2.33 -3.04 14.76
N ALA A 97 1.90 -4.29 14.70
CA ALA A 97 2.67 -5.43 15.19
C ALA A 97 3.98 -5.64 14.39
N VAL A 98 3.95 -5.48 13.07
CA VAL A 98 5.14 -5.48 12.21
C VAL A 98 6.12 -4.38 12.62
N LEU A 99 5.65 -3.15 12.83
CA LEU A 99 6.49 -2.02 13.24
C LEU A 99 7.10 -2.22 14.62
N ALA A 100 6.35 -2.80 15.56
CA ALA A 100 6.81 -3.07 16.90
C ALA A 100 7.67 -4.35 17.00
N GLY A 101 7.78 -5.14 15.93
CA GLY A 101 8.43 -6.46 15.97
C GLY A 101 7.73 -7.46 16.90
N VAL A 102 6.43 -7.28 17.15
CA VAL A 102 5.65 -8.09 18.09
C VAL A 102 4.98 -9.24 17.35
N THR A 103 5.32 -10.46 17.74
CA THR A 103 4.63 -11.68 17.30
C THR A 103 3.83 -12.29 18.44
N GLY A 104 2.90 -13.18 18.11
CA GLY A 104 2.15 -13.95 19.10
C GLY A 104 0.77 -13.35 19.37
N ARG A 105 -0.25 -14.21 19.25
CA ARG A 105 -1.63 -13.76 19.09
C ARG A 105 -2.15 -12.92 20.25
N ALA A 106 -1.93 -13.37 21.48
CA ALA A 106 -2.40 -12.65 22.68
C ALA A 106 -1.80 -11.23 22.80
N ALA A 107 -0.52 -11.07 22.44
CA ALA A 107 0.13 -9.76 22.45
C ALA A 107 -0.46 -8.86 21.36
N ILE A 108 -0.65 -9.40 20.15
CA ILE A 108 -1.22 -8.67 19.02
C ILE A 108 -2.69 -8.29 19.28
N ASP A 109 -3.49 -9.19 19.87
CA ASP A 109 -4.88 -8.92 20.22
C ASP A 109 -4.99 -7.76 21.22
N SER A 110 -4.02 -7.61 22.13
CA SER A 110 -3.95 -6.47 23.05
C SER A 110 -3.60 -5.14 22.37
N LEU A 111 -3.02 -5.19 21.17
CA LEU A 111 -2.71 -4.04 20.31
C LEU A 111 -3.81 -3.76 19.28
N SER A 112 -4.89 -4.55 19.26
CA SER A 112 -5.90 -4.45 18.21
C SER A 112 -6.65 -3.12 18.23
N PHE A 113 -6.99 -2.63 17.04
CA PHE A 113 -7.73 -1.39 16.85
C PHE A 113 -9.23 -1.64 16.67
N SER A 114 -10.04 -0.67 17.08
CA SER A 114 -11.50 -0.76 17.08
C SER A 114 -12.07 -0.53 15.68
N PRO A 115 -12.67 -1.54 15.03
CA PRO A 115 -13.37 -1.33 13.77
C PRO A 115 -14.68 -0.54 13.98
N ALA A 116 -15.28 -0.59 15.17
CA ALA A 116 -16.49 0.18 15.46
C ALA A 116 -16.23 1.69 15.41
N PHE A 117 -15.13 2.18 16.00
CA PHE A 117 -14.80 3.60 15.93
C PHE A 117 -14.70 4.10 14.48
N THR A 118 -13.99 3.37 13.62
CA THR A 118 -13.84 3.71 12.21
C THR A 118 -15.17 3.70 11.46
N TYR A 119 -15.97 2.65 11.65
CA TYR A 119 -17.27 2.52 11.01
C TYR A 119 -18.25 3.62 11.45
N LEU A 120 -18.37 3.87 12.76
CA LEU A 120 -19.27 4.88 13.31
C LEU A 120 -18.89 6.30 12.85
N CYS A 121 -17.61 6.55 12.56
CA CYS A 121 -17.16 7.82 11.99
C CYS A 121 -17.49 8.00 10.49
N SER A 122 -17.75 6.92 9.75
CA SER A 122 -17.93 6.92 8.29
C SER A 122 -19.35 6.58 7.84
N ARG A 123 -20.15 5.90 8.66
CA ARG A 123 -21.54 5.57 8.33
C ARG A 123 -22.41 6.83 8.22
N PRO A 124 -23.50 6.79 7.44
CA PRO A 124 -24.53 7.84 7.47
C PRO A 124 -25.17 7.95 8.87
N GLU A 125 -25.55 9.16 9.28
CA GLU A 125 -26.22 9.39 10.58
C GLU A 125 -27.54 8.62 10.72
N SER A 126 -28.21 8.31 9.60
CA SER A 126 -29.44 7.53 9.58
C SER A 126 -29.25 6.04 9.86
N ASP A 127 -28.02 5.52 9.87
CA ASP A 127 -27.74 4.09 10.03
C ASP A 127 -27.54 3.69 11.49
N GLY A 128 -28.65 3.52 12.21
CA GLY A 128 -28.65 3.09 13.61
C GLY A 128 -28.32 1.61 13.84
N GLU A 129 -28.40 0.76 12.80
CA GLU A 129 -28.29 -0.70 12.89
C GLU A 129 -27.05 -1.27 12.17
N CYS A 130 -26.15 -0.40 11.71
CA CYS A 130 -24.92 -0.76 11.01
C CYS A 130 -25.15 -1.67 9.79
N GLN A 131 -26.22 -1.39 9.06
CA GLN A 131 -26.61 -2.15 7.88
C GLN A 131 -26.18 -1.48 6.59
N THR A 132 -25.73 -0.22 6.64
CA THR A 132 -25.26 0.51 5.47
C THR A 132 -23.77 0.23 5.26
N PRO A 133 -23.39 -0.44 4.16
CA PRO A 133 -21.98 -0.62 3.86
C PRO A 133 -21.31 0.72 3.54
N ILE A 134 -20.02 0.81 3.86
CA ILE A 134 -19.15 1.94 3.47
C ILE A 134 -18.14 1.47 2.43
N SER A 135 -17.41 2.41 1.80
CA SER A 135 -16.27 2.05 0.95
C SER A 135 -15.02 1.79 1.80
N ILE A 136 -14.03 1.09 1.23
CA ILE A 136 -12.72 0.88 1.89
C ILE A 136 -11.99 2.23 2.02
N GLU A 137 -12.16 3.10 1.03
CA GLU A 137 -11.63 4.46 0.99
C GLU A 137 -12.19 5.32 2.13
N ASP A 138 -13.49 5.25 2.42
CA ASP A 138 -14.08 5.97 3.56
C ASP A 138 -13.48 5.52 4.90
N ALA A 139 -13.23 4.22 5.06
CA ALA A 139 -12.58 3.70 6.25
C ALA A 139 -11.13 4.20 6.36
N PHE A 140 -10.37 4.19 5.27
CA PHE A 140 -9.01 4.74 5.25
C PHE A 140 -8.98 6.26 5.50
N ASP A 141 -9.88 7.02 4.91
CA ASP A 141 -9.99 8.46 5.11
C ASP A 141 -10.26 8.79 6.58
N VAL A 142 -11.08 7.99 7.28
CA VAL A 142 -11.28 8.13 8.73
C VAL A 142 -9.98 7.89 9.49
N ILE A 143 -9.28 6.78 9.23
CA ILE A 143 -8.02 6.47 9.94
C ILE A 143 -6.95 7.54 9.66
N GLN A 144 -6.92 8.10 8.44
CA GLN A 144 -5.98 9.16 8.08
C GLN A 144 -6.33 10.51 8.72
N GLN A 145 -7.61 10.90 8.72
CA GLN A 145 -8.03 12.23 9.15
C GLN A 145 -8.28 12.30 10.66
N ARG A 146 -8.93 11.27 11.22
CA ARG A 146 -9.38 11.22 12.62
C ARG A 146 -8.54 10.28 13.48
N GLY A 147 -7.85 9.32 12.86
CA GLY A 147 -7.07 8.30 13.57
C GLY A 147 -7.93 7.12 14.01
N SER A 148 -7.49 6.42 15.04
CA SER A 148 -8.14 5.20 15.52
C SER A 148 -8.00 5.02 17.04
N LEU A 149 -8.87 4.22 17.62
CA LEU A 149 -8.80 3.81 19.02
C LEU A 149 -8.47 2.32 19.11
N SER A 150 -7.83 1.89 20.20
CA SER A 150 -7.70 0.46 20.46
C SER A 150 -9.07 -0.17 20.70
N LEU A 151 -9.21 -1.46 20.42
CA LEU A 151 -10.44 -2.21 20.67
C LEU A 151 -10.80 -2.24 22.17
N ARG A 152 -9.79 -2.19 23.05
CA ARG A 152 -9.97 -2.08 24.50
C ARG A 152 -10.56 -0.73 24.90
N GLU A 153 -10.17 0.32 24.20
CA GLU A 153 -10.59 1.70 24.44
C GLU A 153 -12.00 2.00 23.89
N PHE A 154 -12.38 1.34 22.80
CA PHE A 154 -13.68 1.47 22.17
C PHE A 154 -14.13 0.09 21.67
N GLN A 155 -15.00 -0.57 22.44
CA GLN A 155 -15.44 -1.93 22.15
C GLN A 155 -16.27 -1.99 20.86
N TYR A 156 -16.33 -3.17 20.25
CA TYR A 156 -17.09 -3.37 19.02
C TYR A 156 -18.59 -3.40 19.33
N GLU A 157 -19.24 -2.25 19.18
CA GLU A 157 -20.68 -2.10 19.40
C GLU A 157 -21.28 -1.18 18.32
N CYS A 158 -22.30 -1.68 17.61
CA CYS A 158 -22.95 -0.92 16.53
C CYS A 158 -23.64 0.36 17.02
N ARG A 159 -24.14 0.37 18.25
CA ARG A 159 -24.83 1.51 18.86
C ARG A 159 -23.92 2.32 19.79
N GLY A 160 -22.60 2.12 19.69
CA GLY A 160 -21.62 2.91 20.41
C GLY A 160 -21.76 4.41 20.11
N ARG A 161 -21.50 5.25 21.12
CA ARG A 161 -21.51 6.70 20.98
C ARG A 161 -20.08 7.22 21.04
N ILE A 162 -19.64 7.87 19.97
CA ILE A 162 -18.34 8.55 19.95
C ILE A 162 -18.44 9.85 20.75
N THR A 163 -17.55 10.02 21.72
CA THR A 163 -17.41 11.26 22.47
C THR A 163 -16.33 12.17 21.89
N GLU A 164 -16.29 13.42 22.33
CA GLU A 164 -15.19 14.33 21.98
C GLU A 164 -13.84 13.83 22.53
N ASN A 165 -13.83 13.22 23.72
CA ASN A 165 -12.63 12.62 24.31
C ASN A 165 -12.12 11.43 23.50
N ASP A 166 -13.03 10.60 22.96
CA ASP A 166 -12.66 9.51 22.03
C ASP A 166 -12.00 10.07 20.77
N SER A 167 -12.57 11.15 20.23
CA SER A 167 -12.04 11.83 19.05
C SER A 167 -10.65 12.41 19.29
N MET A 168 -10.40 12.99 20.47
CA MET A 168 -9.06 13.49 20.84
C MET A 168 -8.04 12.36 20.99
N ARG A 169 -8.40 11.26 21.67
CA ARG A 169 -7.52 10.09 21.85
C ARG A 169 -7.20 9.34 20.55
N ALA A 170 -8.06 9.46 19.55
CA ALA A 170 -7.83 8.83 18.25
C ALA A 170 -6.70 9.50 17.46
N LEU A 171 -6.44 10.80 17.69
CA LEU A 171 -5.51 11.60 16.90
C LEU A 171 -4.07 11.07 16.88
N ASP A 172 -3.64 10.39 17.93
CA ASP A 172 -2.27 9.85 18.06
C ASP A 172 -2.04 8.60 17.19
N ARG A 173 -3.08 8.06 16.56
CA ARG A 173 -3.05 6.77 15.84
C ARG A 173 -3.54 6.93 14.40
N LYS A 174 -2.95 7.88 13.69
CA LYS A 174 -3.22 8.14 12.27
C LYS A 174 -2.29 7.35 11.37
N ILE A 175 -2.81 6.94 10.22
CA ILE A 175 -1.97 6.58 9.07
C ILE A 175 -1.54 7.87 8.36
N THR A 176 -0.36 7.87 7.72
CA THR A 176 0.09 9.02 6.92
C THR A 176 -0.56 9.06 5.54
N GLY A 177 -1.06 7.91 5.08
CA GLY A 177 -1.82 7.79 3.84
C GLY A 177 -2.05 6.34 3.47
N TYR A 178 -2.61 6.15 2.29
CA TYR A 178 -2.84 4.84 1.69
C TYR A 178 -2.75 4.97 0.16
N ARG A 179 -2.50 3.84 -0.51
CA ARG A 179 -2.31 3.79 -1.96
C ARG A 179 -3.02 2.58 -2.55
N LYS A 180 -3.50 2.71 -3.78
CA LYS A 180 -4.01 1.58 -4.56
C LYS A 180 -2.86 0.82 -5.21
N LEU A 181 -2.99 -0.47 -5.41
CA LEU A 181 -1.94 -1.32 -5.98
C LEU A 181 -2.08 -1.56 -7.48
N PHE A 182 -3.25 -1.29 -8.06
CA PHE A 182 -3.53 -1.39 -9.48
C PHE A 182 -4.67 -0.46 -9.90
N GLU A 183 -4.79 -0.16 -11.19
CA GLU A 183 -5.91 0.62 -11.75
C GLU A 183 -7.13 -0.27 -12.00
N ASP A 184 -8.33 0.32 -12.03
CA ASP A 184 -9.54 -0.40 -12.47
C ASP A 184 -9.34 -0.96 -13.89
N GLY A 185 -9.80 -2.19 -14.12
CA GLY A 185 -9.58 -2.91 -15.38
C GLY A 185 -8.21 -3.60 -15.54
N THR A 186 -7.29 -3.48 -14.57
CA THR A 186 -6.02 -4.24 -14.60
C THR A 186 -6.31 -5.74 -14.57
N THR A 187 -5.76 -6.51 -15.52
CA THR A 187 -5.93 -7.97 -15.55
C THR A 187 -5.02 -8.68 -14.55
N GLU A 188 -3.73 -8.31 -14.52
CA GLU A 188 -2.75 -8.93 -13.62
C GLU A 188 -2.64 -8.14 -12.31
N LYS A 189 -3.47 -8.51 -11.33
CA LYS A 189 -3.60 -7.85 -10.02
C LYS A 189 -2.73 -8.52 -8.95
N SER A 190 -2.37 -9.80 -9.14
CA SER A 190 -1.64 -10.58 -8.15
C SER A 190 -0.21 -10.08 -7.96
N GLU A 191 0.50 -9.70 -9.03
CA GLU A 191 1.89 -9.27 -8.96
C GLU A 191 2.13 -8.05 -8.05
N PRO A 192 1.40 -6.92 -8.18
CA PRO A 192 1.60 -5.78 -7.28
C PRO A 192 1.22 -6.08 -5.81
N VAL A 193 0.23 -6.96 -5.58
CA VAL A 193 -0.13 -7.41 -4.23
C VAL A 193 0.98 -8.27 -3.61
N ARG A 194 1.56 -9.22 -4.38
CA ARG A 194 2.73 -10.00 -3.94
C ARG A 194 3.89 -9.09 -3.56
N LYS A 195 4.19 -8.06 -4.37
CA LYS A 195 5.25 -7.07 -4.08
C LYS A 195 5.01 -6.32 -2.77
N SER A 196 3.77 -5.90 -2.51
CA SER A 196 3.42 -5.18 -1.28
C SER A 196 3.55 -6.08 -0.05
N VAL A 197 3.01 -7.31 -0.10
CA VAL A 197 3.12 -8.29 0.99
C VAL A 197 4.58 -8.69 1.25
N ALA A 198 5.37 -8.93 0.20
CA ALA A 198 6.80 -9.21 0.31
C ALA A 198 7.59 -8.04 0.90
N SER A 199 7.06 -6.82 0.79
CA SER A 199 7.62 -5.62 1.41
C SER A 199 7.22 -5.47 2.89
N GLY A 200 6.52 -6.45 3.45
CA GLY A 200 6.08 -6.45 4.83
C GLY A 200 4.80 -5.64 5.06
N LYS A 201 4.01 -5.37 4.01
CA LYS A 201 2.75 -4.63 4.10
C LYS A 201 1.55 -5.55 3.92
N ALA A 202 0.67 -5.60 4.91
CA ALA A 202 -0.63 -6.24 4.75
C ALA A 202 -1.48 -5.42 3.75
N VAL A 203 -2.21 -6.10 2.87
CA VAL A 203 -2.98 -5.46 1.79
C VAL A 203 -4.46 -5.61 2.06
N VAL A 204 -5.19 -4.50 2.13
CA VAL A 204 -6.66 -4.52 2.23
C VAL A 204 -7.24 -4.67 0.83
N VAL A 205 -8.15 -5.61 0.63
CA VAL A 205 -8.75 -5.89 -0.67
C VAL A 205 -10.27 -5.85 -0.61
N GLY A 206 -10.89 -5.28 -1.63
CA GLY A 206 -12.31 -5.42 -1.92
C GLY A 206 -12.50 -6.53 -2.95
N LEU A 207 -13.23 -7.58 -2.59
CA LEU A 207 -13.51 -8.72 -3.45
C LEU A 207 -15.00 -8.76 -3.78
N TYR A 208 -15.33 -8.96 -5.05
CA TYR A 208 -16.65 -9.47 -5.41
C TYR A 208 -16.68 -10.95 -5.06
N VAL A 209 -17.46 -11.33 -4.07
CA VAL A 209 -17.54 -12.71 -3.58
C VAL A 209 -18.86 -13.35 -4.01
N ALA A 210 -18.84 -14.66 -4.16
CA ALA A 210 -20.01 -15.46 -4.51
C ALA A 210 -20.52 -16.25 -3.31
N ALA A 211 -21.68 -16.90 -3.44
CA ALA A 211 -22.31 -17.60 -2.32
C ALA A 211 -21.42 -18.75 -1.77
N SER A 212 -20.64 -19.39 -2.63
CA SER A 212 -19.68 -20.44 -2.25
C SER A 212 -18.63 -20.02 -1.21
N ILE A 213 -18.41 -18.73 -1.00
CA ILE A 213 -17.46 -18.28 0.01
C ILE A 213 -17.93 -18.60 1.43
N ASP A 214 -19.23 -18.69 1.66
CA ASP A 214 -19.81 -18.96 2.98
C ASP A 214 -19.37 -20.34 3.50
N ASP A 215 -19.28 -21.32 2.59
CA ASP A 215 -18.87 -22.70 2.85
C ASP A 215 -17.36 -22.95 2.71
N ALA A 216 -16.59 -21.92 2.32
CA ALA A 216 -15.16 -22.04 2.10
C ALA A 216 -14.46 -22.59 3.36
N LYS A 217 -13.48 -23.48 3.12
CA LYS A 217 -12.62 -24.05 4.17
C LYS A 217 -11.25 -23.42 4.09
N GLU A 218 -10.23 -24.20 3.75
CA GLU A 218 -8.88 -23.67 3.58
C GLU A 218 -8.70 -22.93 2.26
N LEU A 219 -9.29 -23.42 1.16
CA LEU A 219 -9.24 -22.80 -0.17
C LEU A 219 -10.67 -22.42 -0.57
N TRP A 220 -10.85 -21.21 -1.07
CA TRP A 220 -12.11 -20.84 -1.73
C TRP A 220 -12.10 -21.36 -3.17
N MET A 221 -13.13 -22.14 -3.52
CA MET A 221 -13.32 -22.73 -4.84
C MET A 221 -14.68 -22.29 -5.40
N PRO A 222 -14.74 -21.16 -6.11
CA PRO A 222 -15.98 -20.69 -6.70
C PRO A 222 -16.50 -21.65 -7.78
N ALA A 223 -17.82 -21.83 -7.84
CA ALA A 223 -18.47 -22.61 -8.89
C ALA A 223 -18.34 -21.87 -10.24
N GLN A 224 -18.38 -22.62 -11.35
CA GLN A 224 -18.11 -22.05 -12.66
C GLN A 224 -19.09 -20.95 -13.06
N GLU A 225 -20.34 -21.06 -12.64
CA GLU A 225 -21.40 -20.08 -12.90
C GLU A 225 -21.17 -18.77 -12.12
N GLU A 226 -20.49 -18.83 -10.98
CA GLU A 226 -20.23 -17.69 -10.09
C GLU A 226 -19.24 -16.68 -10.67
N TYR A 227 -18.40 -17.07 -11.64
CA TYR A 227 -17.49 -16.15 -12.33
C TYR A 227 -18.23 -15.05 -13.11
N THR A 228 -19.53 -15.23 -13.37
CA THR A 228 -20.37 -14.23 -14.03
C THR A 228 -21.39 -13.58 -13.09
N MET A 229 -21.44 -14.03 -11.83
CA MET A 229 -22.41 -13.58 -10.83
C MET A 229 -21.72 -12.87 -9.67
N LEU A 230 -21.38 -11.60 -9.88
CA LEU A 230 -20.76 -10.74 -8.88
C LEU A 230 -21.84 -10.12 -7.97
N THR A 231 -22.44 -10.95 -7.12
CA THR A 231 -23.66 -10.59 -6.35
C THR A 231 -23.37 -9.94 -5.00
N MET A 232 -22.18 -10.12 -4.45
CA MET A 232 -21.80 -9.60 -3.14
C MET A 232 -20.39 -9.04 -3.19
N ALA A 233 -20.07 -8.19 -2.22
CA ALA A 233 -18.72 -7.68 -2.06
C ALA A 233 -18.32 -7.66 -0.58
N GLN A 234 -17.07 -8.05 -0.31
CA GLN A 234 -16.48 -8.19 1.02
C GLN A 234 -15.09 -7.57 1.06
N ALA A 235 -14.76 -6.89 2.16
CA ALA A 235 -13.39 -6.45 2.42
C ALA A 235 -12.66 -7.48 3.29
N MET A 236 -11.44 -7.81 2.90
CA MET A 236 -10.55 -8.71 3.63
C MET A 236 -9.11 -8.19 3.59
N THR A 237 -8.21 -8.81 4.36
CA THR A 237 -6.80 -8.43 4.40
C THR A 237 -5.93 -9.58 3.92
N VAL A 238 -5.17 -9.38 2.85
CA VAL A 238 -4.11 -10.31 2.42
C VAL A 238 -2.95 -10.22 3.41
N VAL A 239 -2.61 -11.35 4.02
CA VAL A 239 -1.54 -11.46 5.01
C VAL A 239 -0.41 -12.39 4.57
N ALA A 240 -0.59 -13.18 3.52
CA ALA A 240 0.48 -14.03 2.99
C ALA A 240 0.28 -14.32 1.51
N TYR A 241 1.35 -14.80 0.87
CA TYR A 241 1.27 -15.51 -0.40
C TYR A 241 2.26 -16.68 -0.42
N ASP A 242 1.96 -17.68 -1.24
CA ASP A 242 2.84 -18.80 -1.53
C ASP A 242 2.63 -19.24 -3.00
N ASP A 243 3.67 -19.09 -3.81
CA ASP A 243 3.67 -19.38 -5.25
C ASP A 243 3.51 -20.89 -5.54
N SER A 244 3.74 -21.75 -4.56
CA SER A 244 3.58 -23.20 -4.68
C SER A 244 2.25 -23.71 -4.15
N LYS A 245 1.64 -22.99 -3.20
CA LYS A 245 0.38 -23.41 -2.57
C LYS A 245 -0.77 -23.23 -3.57
N TYR A 246 -1.44 -24.33 -3.91
CA TYR A 246 -2.52 -24.38 -4.90
C TYR A 246 -2.14 -23.81 -6.28
N GLY A 247 -0.87 -23.91 -6.67
CA GLY A 247 -0.36 -23.34 -7.93
C GLY A 247 -0.16 -21.82 -7.90
N GLY A 248 -0.14 -21.22 -6.71
CA GLY A 248 0.03 -19.78 -6.48
C GLY A 248 -1.22 -19.19 -5.86
N SER A 249 -1.13 -18.80 -4.58
CA SER A 249 -2.28 -18.29 -3.84
C SER A 249 -1.92 -17.25 -2.78
N PHE A 250 -2.92 -16.45 -2.40
CA PHE A 250 -2.88 -15.52 -1.27
C PHE A 250 -3.63 -16.10 -0.09
N GLU A 251 -3.16 -15.83 1.13
CA GLU A 251 -3.91 -16.06 2.37
C GLU A 251 -4.54 -14.75 2.84
N LEU A 252 -5.86 -14.76 3.03
CA LEU A 252 -6.64 -13.61 3.46
C LEU A 252 -7.21 -13.86 4.85
N MET A 253 -7.18 -12.83 5.68
CA MET A 253 -7.90 -12.74 6.94
C MET A 253 -9.28 -12.14 6.69
N ASN A 254 -10.32 -12.84 7.15
CA ASN A 254 -11.70 -12.38 7.08
C ASN A 254 -12.18 -11.88 8.46
N SER A 255 -13.39 -11.33 8.51
CA SER A 255 -14.04 -10.80 9.71
C SER A 255 -15.29 -11.58 10.10
N TRP A 256 -15.28 -12.90 9.93
CA TRP A 256 -16.38 -13.82 10.29
C TRP A 256 -16.03 -14.76 11.46
N GLY A 257 -15.02 -14.40 12.24
CA GLY A 257 -14.57 -15.15 13.40
C GLY A 257 -13.72 -16.37 13.06
N THR A 258 -13.14 -16.98 14.10
CA THR A 258 -12.28 -18.17 13.99
C THR A 258 -13.01 -19.44 13.60
N GLY A 259 -14.34 -19.49 13.72
CA GLY A 259 -15.16 -20.65 13.34
C GLY A 259 -15.36 -20.79 11.83
N TRP A 260 -15.09 -19.74 11.05
CA TRP A 260 -15.24 -19.72 9.61
C TRP A 260 -13.92 -20.03 8.90
N GLY A 261 -13.97 -20.69 7.73
CA GLY A 261 -12.79 -20.97 6.91
C GLY A 261 -11.74 -21.83 7.62
N ASN A 262 -10.48 -21.44 7.49
CA ASN A 262 -9.33 -21.98 8.20
C ASN A 262 -8.93 -21.06 9.36
N GLU A 263 -9.61 -21.22 10.50
CA GLU A 263 -9.42 -20.39 11.69
C GLU A 263 -9.64 -18.89 11.44
N GLY A 264 -10.59 -18.53 10.58
CA GLY A 264 -10.90 -17.17 10.13
C GLY A 264 -10.06 -16.67 8.96
N PHE A 265 -9.24 -17.55 8.35
CA PHE A 265 -8.47 -17.29 7.14
C PHE A 265 -8.97 -18.12 5.95
N LEU A 266 -8.60 -17.73 4.74
CA LEU A 266 -8.83 -18.50 3.51
C LEU A 266 -7.65 -18.33 2.54
N TRP A 267 -7.43 -19.32 1.68
CA TRP A 267 -6.56 -19.20 0.51
C TRP A 267 -7.39 -18.96 -0.75
N ILE A 268 -6.91 -18.06 -1.61
CA ILE A 268 -7.48 -17.77 -2.94
C ILE A 268 -6.36 -17.86 -3.97
N THR A 269 -6.60 -18.57 -5.07
CA THR A 269 -5.60 -18.69 -6.14
C THR A 269 -5.33 -17.33 -6.79
N TYR A 270 -4.15 -17.14 -7.40
CA TYR A 270 -3.88 -15.90 -8.14
C TYR A 270 -4.87 -15.68 -9.29
N ALA A 271 -5.31 -16.75 -9.95
CA ALA A 271 -6.31 -16.68 -11.01
C ALA A 271 -7.66 -16.16 -10.49
N ASP A 272 -8.16 -16.74 -9.39
CA ASP A 272 -9.42 -16.30 -8.79
C ASP A 272 -9.30 -14.90 -8.20
N PHE A 273 -8.17 -14.57 -7.58
CA PHE A 273 -7.90 -13.23 -7.09
C PHE A 273 -7.93 -12.20 -8.24
N ASN A 274 -7.25 -12.48 -9.36
CA ASN A 274 -7.24 -11.60 -10.52
C ASN A 274 -8.66 -11.38 -11.08
N HIS A 275 -9.53 -12.38 -11.01
CA HIS A 275 -10.92 -12.28 -11.45
C HIS A 275 -11.80 -11.48 -10.47
N PHE A 276 -11.82 -11.90 -9.20
CA PHE A 276 -12.78 -11.41 -8.20
C PHE A 276 -12.34 -10.14 -7.46
N CYS A 277 -11.04 -9.79 -7.43
CA CYS A 277 -10.54 -8.62 -6.73
C CYS A 277 -10.90 -7.33 -7.47
N ALA A 278 -11.68 -6.45 -6.84
CA ALA A 278 -12.09 -5.17 -7.41
C ALA A 278 -11.11 -4.04 -7.05
N SER A 279 -10.52 -4.09 -5.85
CA SER A 279 -9.62 -3.06 -5.34
C SER A 279 -8.61 -3.65 -4.36
N ALA A 280 -7.41 -3.07 -4.31
CA ALA A 280 -6.37 -3.45 -3.36
C ALA A 280 -5.59 -2.22 -2.89
N PHE A 281 -5.35 -2.15 -1.58
CA PHE A 281 -4.74 -1.00 -0.93
C PHE A 281 -3.64 -1.41 0.04
N GLU A 282 -2.60 -0.59 0.10
CA GLU A 282 -1.63 -0.62 1.18
C GLU A 282 -1.71 0.67 2.00
N MET A 283 -1.54 0.54 3.31
CA MET A 283 -1.45 1.68 4.22
C MET A 283 -0.01 2.13 4.44
N LEU A 284 0.15 3.41 4.74
CA LEU A 284 1.42 4.04 5.08
C LEU A 284 1.37 4.48 6.55
N LEU A 285 2.37 4.05 7.32
CA LEU A 285 2.54 4.39 8.72
C LEU A 285 3.87 5.13 8.90
N ASP A 286 3.90 6.08 9.82
CA ASP A 286 5.16 6.62 10.31
C ASP A 286 5.85 5.56 11.18
N LYS A 287 7.00 5.07 10.74
CA LYS A 287 7.97 4.48 11.70
C LYS A 287 8.34 5.60 12.66
N GLU A 288 8.24 5.37 13.98
CA GLU A 288 8.46 6.37 15.04
C GLU A 288 9.45 7.48 14.65
N VAL A 289 9.06 8.73 14.98
CA VAL A 289 9.80 9.97 14.69
C VAL A 289 11.13 10.00 15.46
N SER A 290 12.09 9.16 15.09
CA SER A 290 13.48 9.59 15.11
C SER A 290 13.54 10.93 14.34
N LYS A 291 14.08 11.96 15.00
CA LYS A 291 14.24 13.32 14.45
C LYS A 291 15.33 13.38 13.38
N THR A 292 15.91 12.23 13.05
CA THR A 292 16.99 12.12 12.08
C THR A 292 16.61 11.16 10.98
N ASN A 293 16.77 11.58 9.72
CA ASN A 293 16.63 10.70 8.57
C ASN A 293 18.02 10.36 8.05
N THR A 294 18.41 9.08 8.06
CA THR A 294 19.68 8.68 7.45
C THR A 294 19.46 8.42 5.95
N VAL A 295 20.28 9.05 5.11
CA VAL A 295 20.30 8.85 3.66
C VAL A 295 21.62 8.21 3.27
N SER A 296 21.58 6.95 2.86
CA SER A 296 22.74 6.22 2.34
C SER A 296 22.78 6.31 0.82
N LEU A 297 23.89 6.76 0.25
CA LEU A 297 24.04 6.97 -1.18
C LEU A 297 25.31 6.31 -1.74
N ARG A 298 25.19 5.76 -2.96
CA ARG A 298 26.29 5.25 -3.78
C ARG A 298 26.17 5.73 -5.21
N LEU A 299 27.31 6.05 -5.82
CA LEU A 299 27.43 6.30 -7.25
C LEU A 299 27.93 5.01 -7.90
N ILE A 300 27.21 4.47 -8.88
CA ILE A 300 27.45 3.14 -9.46
C ILE A 300 27.56 3.26 -10.99
N GLN A 301 28.61 2.70 -11.59
CA GLN A 301 28.75 2.59 -13.05
C GLN A 301 27.82 1.52 -13.64
N ASP A 302 27.66 1.49 -14.96
CA ASP A 302 26.92 0.43 -15.65
C ASP A 302 27.56 -0.96 -15.55
N SER A 303 28.87 -1.02 -15.28
CA SER A 303 29.60 -2.22 -14.83
C SER A 303 29.21 -2.72 -13.43
N ASN A 304 28.34 -2.00 -12.72
CA ASN A 304 27.96 -2.22 -11.33
C ASN A 304 29.10 -1.98 -10.31
N GLU A 305 30.18 -1.34 -10.73
CA GLU A 305 31.28 -0.92 -9.85
C GLU A 305 30.97 0.41 -9.16
N PRO A 306 31.25 0.57 -7.86
CA PRO A 306 31.06 1.83 -7.15
C PRO A 306 32.13 2.86 -7.51
N ILE A 307 31.70 4.08 -7.84
CA ILE A 307 32.59 5.23 -8.04
C ILE A 307 32.92 5.84 -6.68
N LYS A 308 34.22 5.99 -6.40
CA LYS A 308 34.71 6.68 -5.20
C LYS A 308 34.45 8.18 -5.26
N MET A 309 34.01 8.74 -4.14
CA MET A 309 33.77 10.18 -3.98
C MET A 309 34.45 10.67 -2.71
N ALA A 310 35.02 11.87 -2.77
CA ALA A 310 35.55 12.61 -1.63
C ALA A 310 34.51 13.62 -1.13
N ASN A 311 34.36 13.72 0.20
CA ASN A 311 33.58 14.80 0.83
C ASN A 311 34.42 16.09 0.81
N MET A 312 33.85 17.15 0.25
CA MET A 312 34.48 18.47 0.10
C MET A 312 34.00 19.48 1.15
N GLY A 313 33.30 19.04 2.19
CA GLY A 313 32.76 19.92 3.23
C GLY A 313 31.46 20.62 2.80
N GLY A 314 30.52 19.85 2.24
CA GLY A 314 29.20 20.36 1.78
C GLY A 314 28.73 19.78 0.44
N PHE A 315 29.64 19.15 -0.30
CA PHE A 315 29.32 18.43 -1.53
C PHE A 315 30.33 17.29 -1.74
N PHE A 316 30.04 16.43 -2.71
CA PHE A 316 30.86 15.27 -3.06
C PHE A 316 31.53 15.51 -4.40
N ARG A 317 32.77 15.02 -4.55
CA ARG A 317 33.48 15.07 -5.82
C ARG A 317 34.08 13.71 -6.15
N THR A 318 33.94 13.30 -7.39
CA THR A 318 34.61 12.10 -7.90
C THR A 318 36.14 12.25 -7.87
N GLY A 319 36.85 11.19 -7.52
CA GLY A 319 38.32 11.21 -7.42
C GLY A 319 39.02 11.20 -8.78
N GLU A 320 38.37 10.67 -9.81
CA GLU A 320 38.91 10.52 -11.16
C GLU A 320 38.02 11.22 -12.19
N ALA A 321 38.58 11.55 -13.35
CA ALA A 321 37.82 12.06 -14.48
C ALA A 321 37.36 10.89 -15.36
N PHE A 322 36.14 10.98 -15.89
CA PHE A 322 35.55 9.93 -16.71
C PHE A 322 35.49 10.35 -18.20
N PRO A 323 35.57 9.42 -19.15
CA PRO A 323 35.36 9.77 -20.55
C PRO A 323 33.89 10.10 -20.82
N SER A 324 33.66 11.03 -21.75
CA SER A 324 32.33 11.30 -22.33
C SER A 324 31.61 10.00 -22.71
N GLY A 325 30.30 9.92 -22.45
CA GLY A 325 29.51 8.71 -22.69
C GLY A 325 29.52 7.69 -21.55
N THR A 326 30.34 7.87 -20.50
CA THR A 326 30.29 7.04 -19.28
C THR A 326 28.88 7.00 -18.71
N ARG A 327 28.40 5.80 -18.39
CA ARG A 327 27.07 5.57 -17.82
C ARG A 327 27.17 5.26 -16.35
N PHE A 328 26.30 5.88 -15.57
CA PHE A 328 26.25 5.68 -14.14
C PHE A 328 24.86 5.98 -13.58
N ARG A 329 24.62 5.56 -12.35
CA ARG A 329 23.40 5.86 -11.60
C ARG A 329 23.74 6.20 -10.16
N VAL A 330 22.79 6.83 -9.49
CA VAL A 330 22.85 7.00 -8.04
C VAL A 330 21.88 6.01 -7.40
N ASP A 331 22.41 5.15 -6.53
CA ASP A 331 21.63 4.26 -5.68
C ASP A 331 21.53 4.90 -4.29
N LEU A 332 20.32 5.25 -3.87
CA LEU A 332 20.00 5.95 -2.63
C LEU A 332 19.07 5.09 -1.77
N THR A 333 19.26 5.07 -0.46
CA THR A 333 18.37 4.45 0.53
C THR A 333 18.08 5.47 1.61
N VAL A 334 16.81 5.66 1.94
CA VAL A 334 16.39 6.54 3.04
C VAL A 334 15.87 5.71 4.19
N GLU A 335 16.25 6.05 5.41
CA GLU A 335 15.77 5.38 6.62
C GLU A 335 14.32 5.78 6.93
N LYS A 336 13.91 7.00 6.58
CA LYS A 336 12.56 7.52 6.79
C LYS A 336 11.94 8.05 5.52
N GLN A 337 10.60 8.08 5.54
CA GLN A 337 9.81 8.63 4.45
C GLN A 337 10.19 10.10 4.19
N CYS A 338 10.46 10.42 2.92
CA CYS A 338 10.82 11.78 2.49
C CYS A 338 10.46 11.99 1.02
N PHE A 339 10.39 13.24 0.61
CA PHE A 339 10.24 13.64 -0.79
C PHE A 339 11.62 13.77 -1.45
N LEU A 340 11.78 13.16 -2.62
CA LEU A 340 13.00 13.18 -3.42
C LEU A 340 12.78 13.86 -4.77
N PHE A 341 13.72 14.71 -5.14
CA PHE A 341 13.82 15.31 -6.47
C PHE A 341 15.27 15.34 -6.89
N ALA A 342 15.57 15.12 -8.17
CA ALA A 342 16.94 15.24 -8.66
C ALA A 342 17.02 15.91 -10.02
N PHE A 343 18.05 16.72 -10.20
CA PHE A 343 18.39 17.35 -11.47
C PHE A 343 19.90 17.35 -11.69
N ALA A 344 20.33 17.54 -12.93
CA ALA A 344 21.72 17.72 -13.29
C ALA A 344 21.94 18.88 -14.24
N THR A 345 23.15 19.41 -14.27
CA THR A 345 23.59 20.45 -15.20
C THR A 345 25.10 20.43 -15.36
N ASP A 346 25.62 21.07 -16.39
CA ASP A 346 27.05 21.18 -16.65
C ASP A 346 27.58 22.60 -16.37
N SER A 347 28.88 22.72 -16.12
CA SER A 347 29.57 23.98 -15.82
C SER A 347 29.45 25.05 -16.90
N THR A 348 29.10 24.67 -18.13
CA THR A 348 29.09 25.55 -19.30
C THR A 348 27.71 26.13 -19.55
N SER A 349 26.67 25.28 -19.63
CA SER A 349 25.31 25.71 -19.95
C SER A 349 24.55 26.21 -18.73
N MET A 350 24.78 25.63 -17.55
CA MET A 350 23.97 25.85 -16.34
C MET A 350 22.46 25.64 -16.55
N ILE A 351 22.06 24.92 -17.61
CA ILE A 351 20.67 24.58 -17.89
C ILE A 351 20.34 23.31 -17.08
N PRO A 352 19.43 23.39 -16.09
CA PRO A 352 19.12 22.21 -15.29
C PRO A 352 18.18 21.26 -16.05
N GLN A 353 18.50 19.97 -15.99
CA GLN A 353 17.69 18.88 -16.51
C GLN A 353 17.19 18.01 -15.35
N GLN A 354 15.86 17.86 -15.24
CA GLN A 354 15.26 16.94 -14.27
C GLN A 354 15.68 15.50 -14.57
N LEU A 355 16.29 14.84 -13.59
CA LEU A 355 16.65 13.43 -13.62
C LEU A 355 15.58 12.57 -12.95
N PHE A 356 14.95 13.09 -11.89
CA PHE A 356 14.02 12.31 -11.07
C PHE A 356 13.00 13.19 -10.33
N PRO A 357 11.72 12.79 -10.27
CA PRO A 357 11.08 11.74 -11.08
C PRO A 357 11.19 12.05 -12.58
N ARG A 358 11.01 11.07 -13.48
CA ARG A 358 11.08 11.37 -14.93
C ARG A 358 9.93 12.30 -15.36
N ARG A 359 10.16 13.08 -16.43
CA ARG A 359 9.39 14.19 -17.06
C ARG A 359 7.85 14.18 -17.06
N ASN A 360 7.18 13.12 -16.59
CA ASN A 360 5.71 13.01 -16.56
C ASN A 360 5.11 13.19 -15.15
N ALA A 361 5.93 13.36 -14.11
CA ALA A 361 5.48 13.68 -12.77
C ALA A 361 6.02 15.06 -12.38
N ALA A 362 5.16 16.08 -12.45
CA ALA A 362 5.45 17.39 -11.88
C ALA A 362 5.58 17.21 -10.35
N GLY A 363 6.78 17.43 -9.82
CA GLY A 363 7.07 17.35 -8.39
C GLY A 363 7.90 16.14 -7.93
N SER A 364 8.18 16.10 -6.64
CA SER A 364 8.99 15.05 -5.99
C SER A 364 8.33 13.68 -5.92
N MET A 365 9.16 12.62 -5.82
CA MET A 365 8.68 11.29 -5.41
C MET A 365 8.71 11.15 -3.89
N LEU A 366 7.65 10.61 -3.33
CA LEU A 366 7.65 10.13 -1.95
C LEU A 366 8.43 8.81 -1.85
N ALA A 367 9.63 8.87 -1.27
CA ALA A 367 10.44 7.73 -0.88
C ALA A 367 9.97 7.20 0.47
N GLU A 368 9.90 5.88 0.64
CA GLU A 368 9.57 5.24 1.91
C GLU A 368 10.83 4.81 2.67
N SER A 369 10.70 4.61 3.98
CA SER A 369 11.76 4.02 4.81
C SER A 369 12.29 2.70 4.22
N ASP A 370 13.60 2.52 4.26
CA ASP A 370 14.34 1.34 3.82
C ASP A 370 14.14 0.99 2.34
N THR A 371 13.75 1.97 1.52
CA THR A 371 13.57 1.78 0.09
C THR A 371 14.82 2.17 -0.67
N LYS A 372 15.30 1.27 -1.55
CA LYS A 372 16.38 1.58 -2.48
C LYS A 372 15.83 2.26 -3.74
N ILE A 373 16.40 3.40 -4.08
CA ILE A 373 15.95 4.25 -5.17
C ILE A 373 17.13 4.45 -6.11
N SER A 374 16.94 4.10 -7.38
CA SER A 374 17.91 4.38 -8.43
C SER A 374 17.50 5.64 -9.19
N ILE A 375 18.44 6.55 -9.40
CA ILE A 375 18.28 7.77 -10.21
C ILE A 375 19.15 7.58 -11.47
N PRO A 376 18.59 7.69 -12.69
CA PRO A 376 17.42 8.48 -13.10
C PRO A 376 16.10 7.72 -13.37
N GLY A 377 15.91 6.50 -12.88
CA GLY A 377 14.65 5.77 -13.11
C GLY A 377 14.47 4.69 -12.06
N PRO A 378 13.24 4.29 -11.69
CA PRO A 378 13.01 3.50 -10.49
C PRO A 378 13.61 2.09 -10.54
N THR A 379 14.23 1.71 -11.66
CA THR A 379 14.94 0.45 -11.85
C THR A 379 16.46 0.66 -11.90
N ALA A 380 17.21 -0.32 -11.39
CA ALA A 380 18.67 -0.36 -11.48
C ALA A 380 19.21 -0.43 -12.92
N LEU A 381 18.33 -0.64 -13.91
CA LEU A 381 18.66 -0.66 -15.34
C LEU A 381 18.72 0.75 -15.96
N SER A 382 18.29 1.76 -15.22
CA SER A 382 18.32 3.16 -15.66
C SER A 382 19.65 3.80 -15.29
N PHE A 383 20.32 4.41 -16.27
CA PHE A 383 21.59 5.10 -16.08
C PHE A 383 21.53 6.49 -16.70
N SER A 384 22.10 7.47 -16.02
CA SER A 384 22.53 8.73 -16.61
C SER A 384 23.74 8.49 -17.52
N ARG A 385 23.94 9.36 -18.50
CA ARG A 385 25.07 9.28 -19.42
C ARG A 385 25.73 10.66 -19.50
N LEU A 386 27.03 10.70 -19.25
CA LEU A 386 27.85 11.88 -19.47
C LEU A 386 27.78 12.29 -20.96
N ASP A 387 27.54 13.57 -21.21
CA ASP A 387 27.40 14.09 -22.56
C ASP A 387 28.78 14.38 -23.20
N SER A 388 28.84 15.20 -24.24
CA SER A 388 30.09 15.58 -24.91
C SER A 388 30.66 16.93 -24.43
N VAL A 389 30.03 17.57 -23.44
CA VAL A 389 30.43 18.90 -22.94
C VAL A 389 31.46 18.73 -21.83
N THR A 390 32.71 18.52 -22.22
CA THR A 390 33.84 18.31 -21.28
C THR A 390 33.91 19.39 -20.21
N GLY A 391 34.24 19.01 -18.98
CA GLY A 391 34.30 19.95 -17.85
C GLY A 391 33.79 19.33 -16.56
N MET A 392 32.98 20.08 -15.82
CA MET A 392 32.37 19.65 -14.57
C MET A 392 30.86 19.52 -14.72
N ASP A 393 30.34 18.34 -14.43
CA ASP A 393 28.92 18.07 -14.26
C ASP A 393 28.53 18.11 -12.80
N TYR A 394 27.34 18.63 -12.53
CA TYR A 394 26.74 18.73 -11.21
C TYR A 394 25.47 17.89 -11.18
N TYR A 395 25.40 16.98 -10.22
CA TYR A 395 24.22 16.18 -9.92
C TYR A 395 23.70 16.62 -8.55
N CYS A 396 22.47 17.10 -8.51
CA CYS A 396 21.81 17.58 -7.30
C CYS A 396 20.64 16.67 -6.95
N ILE A 397 20.66 16.10 -5.76
CA ILE A 397 19.57 15.30 -5.20
C ILE A 397 19.04 16.04 -3.98
N LEU A 398 17.77 16.40 -4.02
CA LEU A 398 17.07 17.08 -2.95
C LEU A 398 16.29 16.06 -2.15
N VAL A 399 16.51 16.07 -0.84
CA VAL A 399 15.75 15.30 0.14
C VAL A 399 14.93 16.29 0.96
N SER A 400 13.62 16.06 1.10
CA SER A 400 12.71 16.99 1.79
C SER A 400 11.70 16.26 2.67
N ASN A 401 11.27 16.90 3.74
CA ASN A 401 10.13 16.45 4.57
C ASN A 401 8.77 16.87 3.99
N SER A 402 8.74 17.67 2.92
CA SER A 402 7.53 18.21 2.30
C SER A 402 7.58 18.11 0.76
N PRO A 403 6.41 18.12 0.07
CA PRO A 403 6.39 18.02 -1.39
C PRO A 403 7.23 19.12 -2.06
N ILE A 404 8.08 18.72 -3.01
CA ILE A 404 8.92 19.63 -3.78
C ILE A 404 8.23 19.97 -5.09
N ASP A 405 8.03 21.27 -5.35
CA ASP A 405 7.64 21.79 -6.66
C ASP A 405 8.88 21.88 -7.55
N GLY A 406 9.11 20.82 -8.31
CA GLY A 406 10.28 20.69 -9.18
C GLY A 406 10.33 21.72 -10.30
N ASP A 407 9.18 22.08 -10.88
CA ASP A 407 9.12 23.03 -12.00
C ASP A 407 9.52 24.43 -11.53
N LYS A 408 8.93 24.88 -10.42
CA LYS A 408 9.29 26.16 -9.78
C LYS A 408 10.76 26.18 -9.37
N LEU A 409 11.28 25.07 -8.85
CA LEU A 409 12.67 24.98 -8.43
C LEU A 409 13.64 25.12 -9.62
N LEU A 410 13.37 24.40 -10.71
CA LEU A 410 14.22 24.46 -11.90
C LEU A 410 14.15 25.83 -12.59
N GLU A 411 12.99 26.48 -12.59
CA GLU A 411 12.83 27.85 -13.08
C GLU A 411 13.63 28.86 -12.24
N THR A 412 13.57 28.72 -10.92
CA THR A 412 14.34 29.57 -9.99
C THR A 412 15.84 29.36 -10.17
N PHE A 413 16.32 28.11 -10.30
CA PHE A 413 17.72 27.82 -10.56
C PHE A 413 18.21 28.42 -11.89
N ARG A 414 17.39 28.32 -12.94
CA ARG A 414 17.72 28.82 -14.28
C ARG A 414 17.84 30.35 -14.31
N SER A 415 16.95 31.04 -13.61
CA SER A 415 16.89 32.51 -13.55
C SER A 415 17.95 33.14 -12.65
N ALA A 416 18.52 32.40 -11.70
CA ALA A 416 19.61 32.86 -10.86
C ALA A 416 20.91 33.15 -11.65
N THR A 417 21.78 34.01 -11.13
CA THR A 417 23.10 34.29 -11.71
C THR A 417 24.23 33.61 -10.92
N GLY A 418 25.40 33.44 -11.54
CA GLY A 418 26.57 32.80 -10.94
C GLY A 418 26.74 31.32 -11.33
N GLY A 419 27.75 30.68 -10.74
CA GLY A 419 28.01 29.25 -10.92
C GLY A 419 27.07 28.36 -10.11
N PHE A 420 27.18 27.04 -10.27
CA PHE A 420 26.25 26.06 -9.69
C PHE A 420 25.98 26.27 -8.19
N HIS A 421 27.03 26.30 -7.37
CA HIS A 421 26.89 26.45 -5.91
C HIS A 421 26.29 27.80 -5.51
N ALA A 422 26.61 28.89 -6.23
CA ALA A 422 26.04 30.21 -5.96
C ALA A 422 24.52 30.22 -6.25
N ARG A 423 24.10 29.58 -7.34
CA ARG A 423 22.67 29.41 -7.67
C ARG A 423 21.96 28.53 -6.64
N LEU A 424 22.62 27.48 -6.17
CA LEU A 424 22.07 26.57 -5.17
C LEU A 424 21.88 27.25 -3.80
N HIS A 425 22.84 28.07 -3.37
CA HIS A 425 22.72 28.86 -2.14
C HIS A 425 21.55 29.86 -2.18
N LEU A 426 21.18 30.37 -3.36
CA LEU A 426 20.00 31.23 -3.50
C LEU A 426 18.68 30.45 -3.36
N LEU A 427 18.70 29.13 -3.56
CA LEU A 427 17.53 28.28 -3.39
C LEU A 427 17.34 27.84 -1.93
N PHE A 428 18.43 27.71 -1.17
CA PHE A 428 18.42 27.14 0.18
C PHE A 428 19.24 28.01 1.13
N GLU A 429 18.57 28.67 2.07
CA GLU A 429 19.19 29.62 3.00
C GLU A 429 20.18 28.98 3.98
N GLN A 430 20.15 27.65 4.15
CA GLN A 430 21.08 26.89 4.99
C GLN A 430 21.37 25.53 4.33
N ILE A 431 22.66 25.17 4.21
CA ILE A 431 23.11 23.82 3.81
C ILE A 431 23.86 23.28 5.03
N GLU A 432 23.26 22.36 5.78
CA GLU A 432 23.88 21.76 6.97
C GLU A 432 25.15 20.96 6.63
N SER A 433 26.02 20.84 7.64
CA SER A 433 27.27 20.07 7.56
C SER A 433 27.02 18.56 7.52
N LEU A 434 27.41 17.92 6.41
CA LEU A 434 27.29 16.49 6.17
C LEU A 434 28.31 15.69 7.02
N ASN A 435 27.84 14.87 7.97
CA ASN A 435 28.66 13.83 8.61
C ASN A 435 28.79 12.63 7.68
N THR A 436 30.01 12.23 7.31
CA THR A 436 30.25 11.14 6.35
C THR A 436 31.05 9.99 6.97
N ARG A 437 30.65 8.74 6.72
CA ARG A 437 31.41 7.53 7.08
C ARG A 437 31.69 6.64 5.85
N ALA A 438 32.91 6.12 5.81
CA ALA A 438 33.43 5.01 4.97
C ALA A 438 33.61 5.24 3.44
N ASP A 439 34.73 4.72 2.92
CA ASP A 439 35.39 5.04 1.63
C ASP A 439 34.65 4.58 0.34
N ARG A 440 33.37 4.17 0.42
CA ARG A 440 32.55 3.68 -0.73
C ARG A 440 31.03 3.86 -0.60
N MET A 441 30.53 4.15 0.59
CA MET A 441 29.12 4.50 0.82
C MET A 441 29.11 5.83 1.53
N ILE A 442 28.23 6.74 1.13
CA ILE A 442 28.04 7.97 1.86
C ILE A 442 26.78 7.78 2.69
N ASP A 443 26.95 7.62 4.00
CA ASP A 443 25.85 7.74 4.95
C ASP A 443 25.75 9.19 5.39
N LEU A 444 24.60 9.82 5.11
CA LEU A 444 24.28 11.18 5.48
C LEU A 444 23.24 11.15 6.59
N LEU A 445 23.48 11.88 7.68
CA LEU A 445 22.48 12.09 8.72
C LEU A 445 21.80 13.44 8.48
N VAL A 446 20.52 13.43 8.14
CA VAL A 446 19.69 14.64 8.12
C VAL A 446 19.17 14.88 9.54
N THR A 447 19.57 15.97 10.18
CA THR A 447 19.15 16.31 11.55
C THR A 447 18.17 17.47 11.55
N GLY A 448 17.04 17.35 12.26
CA GLY A 448 16.17 18.51 12.56
C GLY A 448 14.94 18.66 11.66
N ASN A 449 14.33 19.86 11.72
CA ASN A 449 13.10 20.22 10.98
C ASN A 449 13.38 20.77 9.57
N GLU A 450 14.61 20.63 9.08
CA GLU A 450 15.05 21.18 7.80
C GLU A 450 14.12 20.74 6.65
N THR A 451 13.64 21.72 5.90
CA THR A 451 12.71 21.48 4.80
C THR A 451 13.41 20.85 3.60
N PHE A 452 14.69 21.13 3.36
CA PHE A 452 15.43 20.66 2.20
C PHE A 452 16.89 20.37 2.52
N LEU A 453 17.38 19.19 2.12
CA LEU A 453 18.79 18.83 2.12
C LEU A 453 19.27 18.61 0.67
N PRO A 454 20.09 19.51 0.12
CA PRO A 454 20.72 19.31 -1.18
C PRO A 454 21.99 18.44 -1.05
N ILE A 455 21.99 17.30 -1.74
CA ILE A 455 23.15 16.41 -1.90
C ILE A 455 23.72 16.68 -3.30
N VAL A 456 24.90 17.30 -3.35
CA VAL A 456 25.57 17.66 -4.60
C VAL A 456 26.73 16.71 -4.88
N ILE A 457 26.78 16.18 -6.10
CA ILE A 457 27.89 15.36 -6.62
C ILE A 457 28.49 16.04 -7.85
N GLU A 458 29.78 16.33 -7.78
CA GLU A 458 30.59 16.87 -8.87
C GLU A 458 31.33 15.76 -9.60
N MET A 459 31.14 15.70 -10.91
CA MET A 459 31.79 14.74 -11.79
C MET A 459 32.62 15.46 -12.84
N ARG A 460 33.91 15.13 -12.93
CA ARG A 460 34.76 15.62 -14.02
C ARG A 460 34.68 14.65 -15.19
N HIS A 461 34.53 15.18 -16.40
CA HIS A 461 34.62 14.36 -17.60
C HIS A 461 35.34 15.05 -18.76
N TYR A 462 35.93 14.23 -19.64
CA TYR A 462 36.82 14.64 -20.74
C TYR A 462 36.45 14.01 -22.09
#